data_AF-A0A958UZS6-F1
#
_entry.id   AF-A0A958UZS6-F1
#
_cell.length_a   1.000
_cell.length_b   1.000
_cell.length_c   1.000
_cell.angle_alpha   90.00
_cell.angle_beta   90.00
_cell.angle_gamma   90.00
#
_symmetry.space_group_name_H-M   'P 1'
#
loop_
_entity.id
_entity.type
_entity.pdbx_description
1 polymer ?
#
loop_
_entity_poly.entity_id
_entity_poly.type
_entity_poly.pdbx_seq_one_letter_code
_entity_poly.pdbx_strand_id
1 'polypeptide(L)'
;LNLFLKDPSQLEADQNKIAGKLGDTYEVISWKTILTDMLQSIKVDNISGQVMLMILYLIAAFGIFSTVLMMTLEKRKQYAVMVSIGMQRTMLIWVSVLETFIVAVIGVGIGLIIITPVLVYLNLNPIAMTGDMAKMYLEFNVEPILPFSLDSGIFISQTLIILGLSLLSALYPVFYLARFNVLNAFRH
;
A
#
# COMPACT_ATOMS: atom_id res chain seq x y z
N LEU A 1 -37.57 -3.80 19.96
CA LEU A 1 -36.83 -4.77 20.78
C LEU A 1 -35.51 -5.02 20.07
N ASN A 2 -34.36 -4.68 20.67
CA ASN A 2 -33.06 -4.82 20.01
C ASN A 2 -32.42 -6.15 20.45
N LEU A 3 -32.15 -7.03 19.50
CA LEU A 3 -31.50 -8.33 19.74
C LEU A 3 -30.07 -8.27 19.18
N PHE A 4 -29.09 -8.42 20.06
CA PHE A 4 -27.68 -8.43 19.69
C PHE A 4 -27.25 -9.86 19.35
N LEU A 5 -26.92 -10.11 18.09
CA LEU A 5 -26.39 -11.39 17.63
C LEU A 5 -24.90 -11.48 17.98
N LYS A 6 -24.49 -12.63 18.55
CA LYS A 6 -23.10 -12.89 18.96
C LYS A 6 -22.18 -13.16 17.77
N ASP A 7 -22.74 -13.49 16.61
CA ASP A 7 -21.99 -13.89 15.41
C ASP A 7 -22.59 -13.21 14.15
N PRO A 8 -21.89 -12.25 13.51
CA PRO A 8 -22.39 -11.52 12.34
C PRO A 8 -22.56 -12.38 11.08
N SER A 9 -21.96 -13.56 11.04
CA SER A 9 -21.94 -14.45 9.87
C SER A 9 -23.26 -15.21 9.64
N GLN A 10 -24.11 -15.35 10.68
CA GLN A 10 -25.36 -16.11 10.64
C GLN A 10 -26.61 -15.21 10.56
N LEU A 11 -26.42 -13.93 10.24
CA LEU A 11 -27.45 -12.90 10.36
C LEU A 11 -28.73 -13.19 9.55
N GLU A 12 -28.58 -13.71 8.34
CA GLU A 12 -29.70 -14.08 7.47
C GLU A 12 -30.42 -15.34 7.95
N ALA A 13 -29.68 -16.31 8.52
CA ALA A 13 -30.25 -17.55 9.05
C ALA A 13 -31.04 -17.31 10.34
N ASP A 14 -30.56 -16.40 11.20
CA ASP A 14 -31.22 -16.06 12.46
C ASP A 14 -32.40 -15.10 12.26
N GLN A 15 -32.32 -14.17 11.29
CA GLN A 15 -33.48 -13.37 10.88
C GLN A 15 -34.66 -14.26 10.46
N ASN A 16 -34.42 -15.27 9.63
CA ASN A 16 -35.48 -16.16 9.15
C ASN A 16 -36.09 -17.01 10.28
N LYS A 17 -35.29 -17.45 11.26
CA LYS A 17 -35.78 -18.20 12.43
C LYS A 17 -36.61 -17.34 13.37
N ILE A 18 -36.24 -16.07 13.55
CA ILE A 18 -36.94 -15.13 14.44
C ILE A 18 -38.23 -14.65 13.78
N ALA A 19 -38.19 -14.33 12.48
CA ALA A 19 -39.37 -13.98 11.69
C ALA A 19 -40.42 -15.12 11.70
N GLY A 20 -39.97 -16.37 11.56
CA GLY A 20 -40.86 -17.54 11.64
C GLY A 20 -41.50 -17.78 13.02
N LYS A 21 -40.95 -17.22 14.10
CA LYS A 21 -41.50 -17.35 15.47
C LYS A 21 -42.36 -16.16 15.89
N LEU A 22 -42.20 -14.98 15.29
CA LEU A 22 -42.93 -13.76 15.67
C LEU A 22 -44.20 -13.52 14.85
N GLY A 23 -44.38 -14.23 13.72
CA GLY A 23 -45.54 -14.06 12.83
C GLY A 23 -45.51 -12.74 12.04
N ASP A 24 -46.50 -12.54 11.15
CA ASP A 24 -46.57 -11.41 10.19
C ASP A 24 -46.80 -10.02 10.83
N THR A 25 -46.91 -9.93 12.16
CA THR A 25 -47.20 -8.67 12.85
C THR A 25 -45.95 -7.85 13.15
N TYR A 26 -44.76 -8.44 13.05
CA TYR A 26 -43.49 -7.79 13.38
C TYR A 26 -42.46 -7.95 12.26
N GLU A 27 -41.93 -6.83 11.76
CA GLU A 27 -40.89 -6.82 10.74
C GLU A 27 -39.50 -6.90 11.38
N VAL A 28 -38.73 -7.94 11.04
CA VAL A 28 -37.36 -8.12 11.54
C VAL A 28 -36.39 -7.47 10.55
N ILE A 29 -36.09 -6.19 10.78
CA ILE A 29 -35.18 -5.41 9.93
C ILE A 29 -33.73 -5.61 10.39
N SER A 30 -32.84 -5.94 9.45
CA SER A 30 -31.41 -6.11 9.70
C SER A 30 -30.72 -4.76 9.88
N TRP A 31 -29.73 -4.69 10.78
CA TRP A 31 -28.83 -3.53 10.87
C TRP A 31 -28.16 -3.21 9.53
N LYS A 32 -27.90 -4.22 8.71
CA LYS A 32 -27.31 -4.09 7.37
C LYS A 32 -28.24 -3.36 6.40
N THR A 33 -29.56 -3.56 6.56
CA THR A 33 -30.60 -2.88 5.77
C THR A 33 -30.72 -1.42 6.19
N ILE A 34 -30.68 -1.14 7.49
CA ILE A 34 -30.73 0.23 8.06
C ILE A 34 -29.48 1.03 7.66
N LEU A 35 -28.31 0.37 7.62
CA LEU A 35 -27.02 0.98 7.32
C LEU A 35 -26.57 0.74 5.88
N THR A 36 -27.48 0.39 4.96
CA THR A 36 -27.13 0.09 3.56
C THR A 36 -26.36 1.24 2.91
N ASP A 37 -26.81 2.48 3.11
CA ASP A 37 -26.19 3.69 2.54
C ASP A 37 -24.79 3.94 3.12
N MET A 38 -24.59 3.75 4.44
CA MET A 38 -23.26 3.84 5.06
C MET A 38 -22.34 2.73 4.57
N LEU A 39 -22.81 1.49 4.49
CA LEU A 39 -22.02 0.35 4.01
C LEU A 39 -21.65 0.51 2.54
N GLN A 40 -22.54 1.05 1.72
CA GLN A 40 -22.26 1.39 0.33
C GLN A 40 -21.23 2.52 0.25
N SER A 41 -21.33 3.54 1.09
CA SER A 41 -20.35 4.64 1.15
C SER A 41 -18.95 4.14 1.55
N ILE A 42 -18.84 3.29 2.57
CA ILE A 42 -17.58 2.67 2.98
C ILE A 42 -17.00 1.78 1.86
N LYS A 43 -17.84 1.05 1.11
CA LYS A 43 -17.38 0.26 -0.04
C LYS A 43 -16.83 1.15 -1.15
N VAL A 44 -17.53 2.25 -1.46
CA VAL A 44 -17.08 3.22 -2.47
C VAL A 44 -15.75 3.86 -2.05
N ASP A 45 -15.61 4.23 -0.77
CA ASP A 45 -14.37 4.81 -0.24
C ASP A 45 -13.19 3.82 -0.27
N ASN A 46 -13.43 2.54 0.05
CA ASN A 46 -12.40 1.51 -0.10
C ASN A 46 -11.96 1.32 -1.56
N ILE A 47 -12.90 1.31 -2.51
CA ILE A 47 -12.59 1.16 -3.94
C ILE A 47 -11.83 2.39 -4.44
N SER A 48 -12.26 3.60 -4.07
CA SER A 48 -11.58 4.84 -4.46
C SER A 48 -10.17 4.93 -3.88
N GLY A 49 -10.00 4.51 -2.61
CA GLY A 49 -8.70 4.38 -1.96
C GLY A 49 -7.77 3.40 -2.67
N GLN A 50 -8.28 2.26 -3.12
CA GLN A 50 -7.50 1.30 -3.89
C GLN A 50 -7.03 1.86 -5.25
N VAL A 51 -7.90 2.61 -5.94
CA VAL A 51 -7.52 3.29 -7.20
C VAL A 51 -6.45 4.35 -6.94
N MET A 52 -6.60 5.15 -5.88
CA MET A 52 -5.61 6.15 -5.48
C MET A 52 -4.24 5.51 -5.21
N LEU A 53 -4.21 4.40 -4.47
CA LEU A 53 -2.98 3.64 -4.19
C LEU A 53 -2.32 3.11 -5.46
N MET A 54 -3.12 2.62 -6.42
CA MET A 54 -2.59 2.17 -7.72
C MET A 54 -1.89 3.31 -8.47
N ILE A 55 -2.49 4.50 -8.51
CA ILE A 55 -1.88 5.68 -9.14
C ILE A 55 -0.59 6.08 -8.41
N LEU A 56 -0.61 6.06 -7.08
CA LEU A 56 0.56 6.35 -6.26
C LEU A 56 1.71 5.37 -6.56
N TYR A 57 1.41 4.08 -6.69
CA TYR A 57 2.41 3.07 -7.06
C TYR A 57 2.97 3.28 -8.46
N LEU A 58 2.16 3.69 -9.43
CA LEU A 58 2.64 4.05 -10.77
C LEU A 58 3.63 5.22 -10.70
N ILE A 59 3.26 6.30 -10.00
CA ILE A 59 4.13 7.48 -9.87
C ILE A 59 5.44 7.11 -9.15
N ALA A 60 5.35 6.34 -8.05
CA ALA A 60 6.52 5.88 -7.32
C ALA A 60 7.43 4.99 -8.19
N ALA A 61 6.85 4.06 -8.95
CA ALA A 61 7.61 3.20 -9.86
C ALA A 61 8.34 4.01 -10.94
N PHE A 62 7.68 4.98 -11.57
CA PHE A 62 8.33 5.88 -12.53
C PHE A 62 9.44 6.71 -11.90
N GLY A 63 9.23 7.21 -10.68
CA GLY A 63 10.26 7.95 -9.93
C GLY A 63 11.51 7.09 -9.67
N ILE A 64 11.32 5.90 -9.08
CA ILE A 64 12.42 4.95 -8.82
C ILE A 64 13.13 4.57 -10.13
N PHE A 65 12.37 4.26 -11.17
CA PHE A 65 12.92 3.90 -12.48
C PHE A 65 13.80 5.02 -13.04
N SER A 66 13.35 6.27 -12.97
CA SER A 66 14.07 7.44 -13.48
C SER A 66 15.39 7.65 -12.72
N THR A 67 15.37 7.49 -11.41
CA THR A 67 16.58 7.59 -10.58
C THR A 67 17.56 6.45 -10.88
N VAL A 68 17.09 5.21 -10.98
CA VAL A 68 17.94 4.04 -11.29
C VAL A 68 18.57 4.17 -12.67
N LEU A 69 17.80 4.62 -13.67
CA LEU A 69 18.29 4.90 -15.00
C LEU A 69 19.43 5.93 -14.96
N MET A 70 19.19 7.08 -14.33
CA MET A 70 20.18 8.16 -14.25
C MET A 70 21.47 7.68 -13.55
N MET A 71 21.32 7.01 -12.41
CA MET A 71 22.44 6.44 -11.65
C MET A 71 23.26 5.46 -12.50
N THR A 72 22.59 4.64 -13.33
CA THR A 72 23.27 3.69 -14.23
C THR A 72 24.03 4.41 -15.35
N LEU A 73 23.46 5.48 -15.89
CA LEU A 73 24.09 6.27 -16.96
C LEU A 73 25.31 7.05 -16.47
N GLU A 74 25.25 7.65 -15.28
CA GLU A 74 26.39 8.36 -14.69
C GLU A 74 27.58 7.42 -14.43
N LYS A 75 27.30 6.18 -14.00
CA LYS A 75 28.33 5.17 -13.72
C LYS A 75 28.87 4.47 -14.96
N ARG A 76 28.33 4.75 -16.14
CA ARG A 76 28.73 4.14 -17.42
C ARG A 76 30.23 4.16 -17.67
N LYS A 77 30.90 5.29 -17.40
CA LYS A 77 32.35 5.44 -17.60
C LYS A 77 33.15 4.59 -16.62
N GLN A 78 32.70 4.51 -15.36
CA GLN A 78 33.34 3.68 -14.34
C GLN A 78 33.22 2.19 -14.70
N TYR A 79 32.05 1.77 -15.19
CA TYR A 79 31.81 0.42 -15.68
C TYR A 79 32.70 0.06 -16.87
N ALA A 80 32.89 1.00 -17.81
CA ALA A 80 33.81 0.80 -18.93
C ALA A 80 35.26 0.60 -18.49
N VAL A 81 35.74 1.40 -17.53
CA VAL A 81 37.09 1.27 -16.97
C VAL A 81 37.28 -0.09 -16.28
N MET A 82 36.31 -0.53 -15.48
CA MET A 82 36.38 -1.83 -14.80
C MET A 82 36.44 -3.00 -15.79
N VAL A 83 35.66 -2.96 -16.87
CA VAL A 83 35.72 -3.99 -17.92
C VAL A 83 37.06 -3.96 -18.65
N SER A 84 37.64 -2.77 -18.90
CA SER A 84 38.97 -2.63 -19.52
C SER A 84 40.11 -3.20 -18.66
N ILE A 85 39.96 -3.21 -17.33
CA ILE A 85 40.92 -3.82 -16.40
C ILE A 85 40.71 -5.35 -16.28
N GLY A 86 39.70 -5.91 -16.95
CA GLY A 86 39.45 -7.35 -17.02
C GLY A 86 38.29 -7.84 -16.15
N MET A 87 37.47 -6.94 -15.60
CA MET A 87 36.31 -7.34 -14.80
C MET A 87 35.24 -8.02 -15.68
N GLN A 88 34.75 -9.17 -15.23
CA GLN A 88 33.68 -9.88 -15.91
C GLN A 88 32.35 -9.11 -15.82
N ARG A 89 31.58 -9.10 -16.91
CA ARG A 89 30.27 -8.41 -17.00
C ARG A 89 29.29 -8.90 -15.92
N THR A 90 29.32 -10.19 -15.58
CA THR A 90 28.47 -10.78 -14.54
C THR A 90 28.76 -10.19 -13.16
N MET A 91 30.03 -9.93 -12.84
CA MET A 91 30.41 -9.28 -11.57
C MET A 91 29.85 -7.86 -11.50
N LEU A 92 29.86 -7.14 -12.62
CA LEU A 92 29.37 -5.77 -12.74
C LEU A 92 27.85 -5.70 -12.51
N ILE A 93 27.12 -6.67 -13.07
CA ILE A 93 25.68 -6.86 -12.82
C ILE A 93 25.43 -7.11 -11.32
N TRP A 94 26.17 -8.03 -10.69
CA TRP A 94 25.99 -8.34 -9.27
C TRP A 94 26.26 -7.14 -8.35
N VAL A 95 27.33 -6.39 -8.61
CA VAL A 95 27.65 -5.17 -7.86
C VAL A 95 26.53 -4.14 -8.00
N SER A 96 26.01 -3.93 -9.21
CA SER A 96 24.92 -2.98 -9.44
C SER A 96 23.62 -3.41 -8.75
N VAL A 97 23.27 -4.70 -8.80
CA VAL A 97 22.07 -5.23 -8.14
C VAL A 97 22.18 -5.10 -6.62
N LEU A 98 23.33 -5.46 -6.04
CA LEU A 98 23.56 -5.32 -4.60
C LEU A 98 23.49 -3.87 -4.16
N GLU A 99 24.04 -2.95 -4.95
CA GLU A 99 23.95 -1.52 -4.65
C GLU A 99 22.50 -1.03 -4.63
N THR A 100 21.71 -1.35 -5.67
CA THR A 100 20.29 -0.97 -5.70
C THR A 100 19.50 -1.60 -4.55
N PHE A 101 19.80 -2.85 -4.21
CA PHE A 101 19.17 -3.54 -3.09
C PHE A 101 19.47 -2.86 -1.75
N ILE A 102 20.73 -2.51 -1.49
CA ILE A 102 21.14 -1.82 -0.25
C ILE A 102 20.42 -0.46 -0.15
N VAL A 103 20.38 0.31 -1.23
CA VAL A 103 19.67 1.60 -1.26
C VAL A 103 18.17 1.41 -0.99
N ALA A 104 17.55 0.38 -1.58
CA ALA A 104 16.14 0.05 -1.35
C ALA A 104 15.85 -0.28 0.12
N VAL A 105 16.66 -1.16 0.73
CA VAL A 105 16.50 -1.56 2.13
C VAL A 105 16.67 -0.37 3.08
N ILE A 106 17.68 0.46 2.85
CA ILE A 106 17.91 1.67 3.64
C ILE A 106 16.73 2.64 3.49
N GLY A 107 16.26 2.86 2.26
CA GLY A 107 15.12 3.74 1.99
C GLY A 107 13.84 3.27 2.70
N VAL A 108 13.53 1.98 2.63
CA VAL A 108 12.39 1.39 3.34
C VAL A 108 12.56 1.51 4.86
N GLY A 109 13.75 1.20 5.39
CA GLY A 109 14.05 1.31 6.82
C GLY A 109 13.85 2.73 7.34
N ILE A 110 14.39 3.73 6.65
CA ILE A 110 14.22 5.15 7.00
C ILE A 110 12.74 5.54 6.91
N GLY A 111 12.05 5.13 5.85
CA GLY A 111 10.61 5.40 5.69
C GLY A 111 9.78 4.86 6.85
N LEU A 112 10.04 3.63 7.29
CA LEU A 112 9.37 3.01 8.43
C LEU A 112 9.65 3.75 9.74
N ILE A 113 10.90 4.15 9.98
CA ILE A 113 11.30 4.90 11.17
C ILE A 113 10.60 6.26 11.23
N ILE A 114 10.43 6.93 10.09
CA ILE A 114 9.77 8.24 10.02
C ILE A 114 8.25 8.11 10.16
N ILE A 115 7.63 7.13 9.50
CA ILE A 115 6.16 7.02 9.46
C ILE A 115 5.58 6.48 10.77
N THR A 116 6.27 5.55 11.44
CA THR A 116 5.80 4.94 12.70
C THR A 116 5.41 5.95 13.77
N PRO A 117 6.25 6.94 14.15
CA PRO A 117 5.86 7.93 15.16
C PRO A 117 4.71 8.83 14.71
N VAL A 118 4.61 9.15 13.41
CA VAL A 118 3.49 9.93 12.86
C VAL A 118 2.17 9.17 13.01
N LEU A 119 2.18 7.87 12.73
CA LEU A 119 1.01 7.01 12.87
C LEU A 119 0.59 6.82 14.31
N VAL A 120 1.55 6.60 15.22
CA VAL A 120 1.26 6.51 16.66
C VAL A 120 0.68 7.83 17.17
N TYR A 121 1.22 8.97 16.72
CA TYR A 121 0.70 10.28 17.08
C TYR A 121 -0.75 10.49 16.59
N LEU A 122 -1.04 10.11 15.34
CA LEU A 122 -2.39 10.22 14.76
C LEU A 122 -3.37 9.17 15.30
N ASN A 123 -2.88 8.04 15.81
CA ASN A 123 -3.70 7.06 16.50
C ASN A 123 -4.10 7.56 17.90
N LEU A 124 -3.17 8.21 18.63
CA LEU A 124 -3.43 8.80 19.94
C LEU A 124 -4.25 10.10 19.86
N ASN A 125 -4.10 10.88 18.78
CA ASN A 125 -4.87 12.09 18.50
C ASN A 125 -5.65 11.92 17.19
N PRO A 126 -6.73 11.10 17.19
CA PRO A 126 -7.50 10.88 15.99
C PRO A 126 -8.10 12.19 15.49
N ILE A 127 -8.11 12.36 14.18
CA ILE A 127 -8.72 13.53 13.54
C ILE A 127 -10.23 13.41 13.79
N ALA A 128 -10.77 14.32 14.59
CA ALA A 128 -12.21 14.43 14.78
C ALA A 128 -12.85 14.78 13.44
N MET A 129 -13.77 13.94 12.96
CA MET A 129 -14.58 14.32 11.80
C MET A 129 -15.40 15.55 12.20
N THR A 130 -15.37 16.59 11.37
CA THR A 130 -16.14 17.83 11.56
C THR A 130 -17.11 18.01 10.40
N GLY A 131 -18.26 18.65 10.65
CA GLY A 131 -19.29 18.89 9.63
C GLY A 131 -20.43 17.87 9.61
N ASP A 132 -21.12 17.76 8.48
CA ASP A 132 -22.34 16.94 8.35
C ASP A 132 -22.08 15.44 8.49
N MET A 133 -20.88 14.97 8.18
CA MET A 133 -20.45 13.61 8.47
C MET A 133 -20.48 13.33 9.97
N ALA A 134 -19.97 14.24 10.81
CA ALA A 134 -19.95 14.06 12.27
C ALA A 134 -21.36 13.93 12.87
N LYS A 135 -22.33 14.68 12.33
CA LYS A 135 -23.73 14.61 12.75
C LYS A 135 -24.36 13.26 12.41
N MET A 136 -24.08 12.73 11.21
CA MET A 136 -24.52 11.41 10.78
C MET A 136 -23.95 10.30 11.70
N TYR A 137 -22.66 10.34 12.03
CA TYR A 137 -22.05 9.36 12.94
C TYR A 137 -22.64 9.41 14.36
N LEU A 138 -22.88 10.62 14.89
CA LEU A 138 -23.53 10.81 16.20
C LEU A 138 -24.99 10.34 16.20
N GLU A 139 -25.73 10.51 15.10
CA GLU A 139 -27.13 10.04 14.95
C GLU A 139 -27.22 8.50 14.97
N PHE A 140 -26.17 7.82 14.51
CA PHE A 140 -26.03 6.35 14.60
C PHE A 140 -25.34 5.87 15.89
N ASN A 141 -25.09 6.75 16.86
CA ASN A 141 -24.42 6.45 18.14
C ASN A 141 -23.01 5.83 17.96
N VAL A 142 -22.33 6.22 16.87
CA VAL A 142 -20.94 5.86 16.56
C VAL A 142 -20.06 7.08 16.79
N GLU A 143 -18.92 6.93 17.46
CA GLU A 143 -18.01 8.04 17.69
C GLU A 143 -17.41 8.54 16.34
N PRO A 144 -17.48 9.84 16.02
CA PRO A 144 -17.02 10.42 14.76
C PRO A 144 -15.49 10.59 14.72
N ILE A 145 -14.77 9.53 15.04
CA ILE A 145 -13.31 9.50 15.01
C ILE A 145 -12.85 8.66 13.81
N LEU A 146 -11.81 9.15 13.11
CA LEU A 146 -11.06 8.38 12.12
C LEU A 146 -9.79 7.83 12.77
N PRO A 147 -9.85 6.68 13.48
CA PRO A 147 -8.65 6.06 13.99
C PRO A 147 -7.80 5.57 12.81
N PHE A 148 -6.55 6.01 12.74
CA PHE A 148 -5.59 5.39 11.84
C PHE A 148 -5.35 3.95 12.31
N SER A 149 -5.60 3.00 11.41
CA SER A 149 -5.38 1.58 11.69
C SER A 149 -3.88 1.33 11.85
N LEU A 150 -3.48 0.81 13.00
CA LEU A 150 -2.13 0.30 13.28
C LEU A 150 -2.02 -1.19 12.94
N ASP A 151 -2.94 -1.73 12.15
CA ASP A 151 -2.91 -3.13 11.75
C ASP A 151 -1.60 -3.45 11.03
N SER A 152 -0.78 -4.28 11.69
CA SER A 152 0.54 -4.66 11.23
C SER A 152 0.50 -5.38 9.89
N GLY A 153 -0.62 -6.05 9.56
CA GLY A 153 -0.82 -6.73 8.28
C GLY A 153 -0.84 -5.77 7.09
N ILE A 154 -1.46 -4.59 7.24
CA ILE A 154 -1.50 -3.56 6.20
C ILE A 154 -0.10 -2.98 6.00
N PHE A 155 0.62 -2.69 7.10
CA PHE A 155 1.99 -2.18 7.06
C PHE A 155 2.97 -3.12 6.37
N ILE A 156 2.93 -4.40 6.73
CA ILE A 156 3.81 -5.43 6.14
C ILE A 156 3.50 -5.59 4.66
N SER A 157 2.22 -5.65 4.29
CA SER A 157 1.79 -5.79 2.89
C SER A 157 2.26 -4.61 2.04
N GLN A 158 2.06 -3.37 2.50
CA GLN A 158 2.52 -2.18 1.77
C GLN A 158 4.04 -2.12 1.64
N THR A 159 4.75 -2.48 2.70
CA THR A 159 6.22 -2.53 2.71
C THR A 159 6.73 -3.55 1.68
N LEU A 160 6.14 -4.74 1.64
CA LEU A 160 6.51 -5.78 0.68
C LEU A 160 6.23 -5.36 -0.77
N ILE A 161 5.11 -4.68 -1.03
CA ILE A 161 4.78 -4.18 -2.37
C ILE A 161 5.83 -3.15 -2.83
N ILE A 162 6.16 -2.17 -1.99
CA ILE A 162 7.14 -1.12 -2.34
C ILE A 162 8.53 -1.72 -2.52
N LEU A 163 8.93 -2.63 -1.64
CA LEU A 163 10.21 -3.34 -1.74
C LEU A 163 10.27 -4.17 -3.04
N GLY A 164 9.16 -4.83 -3.40
CA GLY A 164 9.01 -5.53 -4.67
C GLY A 164 9.14 -4.60 -5.89
N LEU A 165 8.48 -3.44 -5.88
CA LEU A 165 8.59 -2.44 -6.95
C LEU A 165 10.03 -1.90 -7.09
N SER A 166 10.72 -1.69 -5.96
CA SER A 166 12.11 -1.24 -5.96
C SER A 166 13.05 -2.30 -6.52
N LEU A 167 12.87 -3.57 -6.12
CA LEU A 167 13.60 -4.71 -6.67
C LEU A 167 13.34 -4.92 -8.16
N LEU A 168 12.10 -4.76 -8.62
CA LEU A 168 11.77 -4.82 -10.05
C LEU A 168 12.51 -3.74 -10.83
N SER A 169 12.63 -2.54 -10.27
CA SER A 169 13.44 -1.47 -10.87
C SER A 169 14.92 -1.83 -10.95
N ALA A 170 15.44 -2.63 -10.01
CA ALA A 170 16.82 -3.13 -10.04
C ALA A 170 17.11 -4.11 -11.18
N LEU A 171 16.08 -4.70 -11.81
CA LEU A 171 16.26 -5.51 -13.03
C LEU A 171 16.66 -4.66 -14.24
N TYR A 172 16.34 -3.36 -14.25
CA TYR A 172 16.68 -2.48 -15.36
C TYR A 172 18.20 -2.41 -15.64
N PRO A 173 19.08 -2.11 -14.67
CA PRO A 173 20.52 -2.12 -14.90
C PRO A 173 21.03 -3.48 -15.36
N VAL A 174 20.42 -4.60 -14.95
CA VAL A 174 20.80 -5.94 -15.42
C VAL A 174 20.66 -6.04 -16.94
N PHE A 175 19.52 -5.64 -17.50
CA PHE A 175 19.29 -5.68 -18.95
C PHE A 175 20.18 -4.69 -19.70
N TYR A 176 20.38 -3.50 -19.14
CA TYR A 176 21.23 -2.48 -19.72
C TYR A 176 22.72 -2.91 -19.76
N LEU A 177 23.23 -3.44 -18.65
CA LEU A 177 24.61 -3.89 -18.50
C LEU A 177 24.91 -5.19 -19.25
N ALA A 178 23.94 -6.09 -19.38
CA ALA A 178 24.09 -7.31 -20.18
C ALA A 178 24.38 -7.00 -21.66
N ARG A 179 23.77 -5.93 -22.20
CA ARG A 179 24.00 -5.45 -23.57
C ARG A 179 25.13 -4.42 -23.69
N PHE A 180 25.90 -4.22 -22.62
CA PHE A 180 26.95 -3.22 -22.58
C PHE A 180 28.13 -3.57 -23.50
N ASN A 181 28.37 -2.74 -24.50
CA ASN A 181 29.55 -2.83 -25.37
C ASN A 181 30.55 -1.75 -24.99
N VAL A 182 31.76 -2.18 -24.59
CA VAL A 182 32.88 -1.32 -24.15
C VAL A 182 33.24 -0.27 -25.21
N LEU A 183 33.12 -0.64 -26.50
CA LEU A 183 33.37 0.26 -27.64
C LEU A 183 32.46 1.49 -27.68
N ASN A 184 31.23 1.38 -27.16
CA ASN A 184 30.30 2.51 -27.14
C ASN A 184 30.55 3.46 -25.97
N ALA A 185 31.26 3.02 -24.92
CA ALA A 185 31.46 3.83 -23.72
C ALA A 185 32.52 4.92 -23.86
N PHE A 186 33.40 4.81 -24.86
CA PHE A 186 34.42 5.82 -25.19
C PHE A 186 34.03 6.69 -26.40
N ARG A 187 32.92 6.39 -27.08
CA ARG A 187 32.37 7.22 -28.15
C ARG A 187 31.26 8.08 -27.56
N HIS A 188 31.63 9.32 -27.24
CA HIS A 188 30.81 10.43 -26.71
C HIS A 188 30.50 10.34 -25.22
#